data_AF-A0A9D6LN02-F1
#
_entry.id   AF-A0A9D6LN02-F1
#
_cell.length_a   1.000
_cell.length_b   1.000
_cell.length_c   1.000
_cell.angle_alpha   90.00
_cell.angle_beta   90.00
_cell.angle_gamma   90.00
#
_symmetry.space_group_name_H-M   'P 1'
#
loop_
_entity.id
_entity.type
_entity.pdbx_description
1 polymer ?
#
loop_
_entity_poly.entity_id
_entity_poly.type
_entity_poly.pdbx_seq_one_letter_code
_entity_poly.pdbx_strand_id
1 'polypeptide(L)'
;MAEPYAIKMPKLSDTMTEGTVVTWEKQVGDQITRGTVVATVETDKAIMDVEIFREGFLSGPLAAVGAVVPVGEVIANLVAEKKDVKGGELSMSAAPKKEVALAEMVETHSEPSGLHKAKTIIPAMPHGATPAPRPRTGRASPYARQLAGAHGIDINSLTGTGPGGMILANDLLAPHASPAMAKRVYQVPGIGRPMDAMEKAVTHNMEYSLSMPLFRVTVNVKPERLTVAAKKEGYSLTVALAKATALTIQKFPRVNAVYQHEDRIVERSQIDVGLAVETEGMGLVVPVLRDVLNKSLKQMNTEWKDLVARARVKRLKPQEYSNPTFTISNMGMLGVMHFDAIPPPGTSAIFAIATSGPDGMPVTMTADHRIVNGADAAKFLNTFKQFVEQPESWIGGGAPAAVATGSSAIVAGKWDFDVVVIGGGPGGEDCARDLADHGKKVLMVNDAPLPGGECLWRGCIPSKAWRAGADRVRDRAHDAHLGVLNTNKPKLEWKSLEKMRRGVLETRGDMALKTDKGVKIDVRQGFAYFDSANSVVIDTSGNKNDPHARPQRGNGKKTERVTFGACVIAAGAPPWVPPIPGADS
;
A
#
# COMPACT_ATOMS: atom_id res chain seq x y z
N MET A 1 -31.36 50.34 5.74
CA MET A 1 -30.18 49.94 6.54
C MET A 1 -29.53 48.79 5.82
N ALA A 2 -28.28 48.94 5.38
CA ALA A 2 -27.55 47.84 4.72
C ALA A 2 -27.29 46.74 5.75
N GLU A 3 -27.60 45.49 5.42
CA GLU A 3 -27.34 44.37 6.32
C GLU A 3 -25.82 44.25 6.59
N PRO A 4 -25.41 43.99 7.84
CA PRO A 4 -24.00 43.77 8.17
C PRO A 4 -23.47 42.56 7.41
N TYR A 5 -22.30 42.71 6.79
CA TYR A 5 -21.66 41.62 6.06
C TYR A 5 -20.88 40.74 7.03
N ALA A 6 -21.30 39.49 7.18
CA ALA A 6 -20.63 38.52 8.04
C ALA A 6 -19.28 38.08 7.45
N ILE A 7 -18.20 38.37 8.15
CA ILE A 7 -16.89 37.79 7.91
C ILE A 7 -16.92 36.38 8.51
N LYS A 8 -16.90 35.37 7.65
CA LYS A 8 -16.88 33.96 8.03
C LYS A 8 -15.45 33.41 7.98
N MET A 9 -15.17 32.39 8.79
CA MET A 9 -13.92 31.64 8.74
C MET A 9 -13.75 31.05 7.32
N PRO A 10 -12.73 31.51 6.55
CA PRO A 10 -12.54 31.04 5.19
C PRO A 10 -11.98 29.61 5.15
N LYS A 11 -12.32 28.87 4.10
CA LYS A 11 -11.68 27.58 3.82
C LYS A 11 -10.35 27.83 3.12
N LEU A 12 -9.25 27.81 3.88
CA LEU A 12 -7.90 28.13 3.37
C LEU A 12 -7.12 26.90 2.88
N SER A 13 -7.63 25.69 3.14
CA SER A 13 -7.09 24.41 2.67
C SER A 13 -8.23 23.43 2.35
N ASP A 14 -8.06 22.56 1.35
CA ASP A 14 -9.08 21.58 0.93
C ASP A 14 -9.49 20.62 2.05
N THR A 15 -8.57 20.37 2.99
CA THR A 15 -8.77 19.48 4.15
C THR A 15 -9.23 20.22 5.42
N MET A 16 -9.33 21.55 5.38
CA MET A 16 -9.64 22.36 6.56
C MET A 16 -11.13 22.27 6.93
N THR A 17 -11.40 21.86 8.16
CA THR A 17 -12.75 21.91 8.78
C THR A 17 -12.87 23.02 9.83
N GLU A 18 -11.76 23.46 10.43
CA GLU A 18 -11.68 24.52 11.44
C GLU A 18 -10.33 25.27 11.33
N GLY A 19 -10.26 26.49 11.88
CA GLY A 19 -9.05 27.31 11.95
C GLY A 19 -8.94 28.08 13.26
N THR A 20 -7.72 28.35 13.71
CA THR A 20 -7.43 29.08 14.95
C THR A 20 -7.08 30.52 14.65
N VAL A 21 -7.75 31.50 15.27
CA VAL A 21 -7.40 32.92 15.10
C VAL A 21 -6.10 33.22 15.86
N VAL A 22 -5.02 33.58 15.16
CA VAL A 22 -3.70 33.85 15.77
C VAL A 22 -3.56 35.32 16.16
N THR A 23 -3.95 36.23 15.26
CA THR A 23 -3.91 37.69 15.50
C THR A 23 -5.04 38.39 14.77
N TRP A 24 -5.47 39.53 15.30
CA TRP A 24 -6.30 40.49 14.58
C TRP A 24 -5.40 41.64 14.12
N GLU A 25 -5.32 41.85 12.81
CA GLU A 25 -4.47 42.88 12.18
C GLU A 25 -5.15 44.26 12.14
N LYS A 26 -6.44 44.30 12.51
CA LYS A 26 -7.28 45.50 12.55
C LYS A 26 -8.07 45.59 13.84
N GLN A 27 -8.28 46.81 14.31
CA GLN A 27 -9.04 47.09 15.53
C GLN A 27 -10.52 47.32 15.22
N VAL A 28 -11.36 47.20 16.26
CA VAL A 28 -12.80 47.49 16.17
C VAL A 28 -12.99 48.93 15.67
N GLY A 29 -13.76 49.11 14.60
CA GLY A 29 -14.06 50.41 14.00
C GLY A 29 -13.05 50.92 12.98
N ASP A 30 -12.02 50.13 12.65
CA ASP A 30 -11.11 50.43 11.55
C ASP A 30 -11.82 50.33 10.20
N GLN A 31 -11.44 51.24 9.30
CA GLN A 31 -11.92 51.21 7.92
C GLN A 31 -11.17 50.12 7.15
N ILE A 32 -11.94 49.22 6.53
CA ILE A 32 -11.47 48.12 5.70
C ILE A 32 -11.72 48.49 4.24
N THR A 33 -10.68 48.43 3.42
CA THR A 33 -10.78 48.55 1.96
C THR A 33 -10.61 47.18 1.32
N ARG A 34 -11.03 47.04 0.06
CA ARG A 34 -10.89 45.78 -0.68
C ARG A 34 -9.41 45.32 -0.70
N GLY A 35 -9.18 44.12 -0.21
CA GLY A 35 -7.86 43.47 -0.15
C GLY A 35 -7.11 43.70 1.16
N THR A 36 -7.79 44.24 2.18
CA THR A 36 -7.20 44.42 3.52
C THR A 36 -7.21 43.09 4.27
N VAL A 37 -6.07 42.74 4.87
CA VAL A 37 -5.96 41.63 5.83
C VAL A 37 -6.52 42.08 7.19
N VAL A 38 -7.46 41.31 7.72
CA VAL A 38 -8.14 41.64 8.99
C VAL A 38 -7.71 40.76 10.15
N ALA A 39 -7.26 39.53 9.87
CA ALA A 39 -6.81 38.58 10.87
C ALA A 39 -5.83 37.58 10.25
N THR A 40 -5.01 36.98 11.09
CA THR A 40 -4.15 35.85 10.73
C THR A 40 -4.71 34.59 11.37
N VAL A 41 -4.89 33.53 10.58
CA VAL A 41 -5.47 32.26 11.02
C VAL A 41 -4.47 31.13 10.82
N GLU A 42 -4.29 30.30 11.84
CA GLU A 42 -3.55 29.05 11.79
C GLU A 42 -4.50 27.92 11.41
N THR A 43 -4.17 27.22 10.33
CA THR A 43 -4.87 26.01 9.89
C THR A 43 -4.12 24.77 10.34
N ASP A 44 -4.62 23.60 9.94
CA ASP A 44 -3.95 22.29 10.04
C ASP A 44 -2.53 22.23 9.41
N LYS A 45 -2.13 23.26 8.67
CA LYS A 45 -1.13 23.14 7.58
C LYS A 45 -0.26 24.37 7.39
N ALA A 46 -0.78 25.56 7.67
CA ALA A 46 -0.03 26.81 7.56
C ALA A 46 -0.71 27.91 8.39
N ILE A 47 0.04 28.98 8.66
CA ILE A 47 -0.51 30.26 9.10
C ILE A 47 -0.80 31.07 7.85
N MET A 48 -2.02 31.59 7.74
CA MET A 48 -2.52 32.25 6.54
C MET A 48 -3.34 33.49 6.88
N ASP A 49 -3.25 34.50 6.01
CA ASP A 49 -3.91 35.79 6.19
C ASP A 49 -5.37 35.73 5.71
N VAL A 50 -6.28 36.31 6.49
CA VAL A 50 -7.70 36.49 6.13
C VAL A 50 -7.87 37.86 5.48
N GLU A 51 -7.93 37.85 4.15
CA GLU A 51 -8.14 39.05 3.31
C GLU A 51 -9.64 39.27 3.02
N ILE A 52 -10.09 40.53 3.13
CA ILE A 52 -11.49 40.91 2.89
C ILE A 52 -11.63 41.72 1.60
N PHE A 53 -12.48 41.24 0.70
CA PHE A 53 -12.70 41.87 -0.60
C PHE A 53 -13.88 42.86 -0.64
N ARG A 54 -14.29 43.39 0.52
CA ARG A 54 -15.39 44.34 0.66
C ARG A 54 -14.96 45.54 1.49
N GLU A 55 -15.61 46.67 1.24
CA GLU A 55 -15.37 47.91 1.97
C GLU A 55 -16.37 48.06 3.12
N GLY A 56 -15.92 48.64 4.23
CA GLY A 56 -16.76 48.90 5.41
C GLY A 56 -15.93 49.18 6.65
N PHE A 57 -16.57 49.21 7.81
CA PHE A 57 -15.93 49.33 9.12
C PHE A 57 -16.03 48.00 9.87
N LEU A 58 -14.92 47.57 10.49
CA LEU A 58 -14.88 46.31 11.24
C LEU A 58 -15.73 46.41 12.51
N SER A 59 -16.70 45.51 12.66
CA SER A 59 -17.58 45.37 13.84
C SER A 59 -17.41 43.97 14.44
N GLY A 60 -16.85 43.89 15.64
CA GLY A 60 -16.23 42.66 16.17
C GLY A 60 -14.73 42.88 16.40
N PRO A 61 -14.04 41.98 17.10
CA PRO A 61 -14.10 40.54 16.87
C PRO A 61 -15.14 39.79 17.71
N LEU A 62 -15.72 38.73 17.12
CA LEU A 62 -16.61 37.79 17.80
C LEU A 62 -15.86 36.51 18.24
N ALA A 63 -14.67 36.28 17.68
CA ALA A 63 -13.75 35.21 18.06
C ALA A 63 -12.49 35.79 18.71
N ALA A 64 -12.15 35.30 19.91
CA ALA A 64 -10.94 35.71 20.62
C ALA A 64 -9.67 35.17 19.93
N VAL A 65 -8.54 35.82 20.15
CA VAL A 65 -7.22 35.25 19.79
C VAL A 65 -7.04 33.91 20.50
N GLY A 66 -6.62 32.89 19.76
CA GLY A 66 -6.52 31.50 20.19
C GLY A 66 -7.82 30.69 20.05
N ALA A 67 -8.94 31.30 19.64
CA ALA A 67 -10.19 30.56 19.44
C ALA A 67 -10.15 29.72 18.16
N VAL A 68 -10.57 28.46 18.28
CA VAL A 68 -10.77 27.54 17.16
C VAL A 68 -12.20 27.71 16.63
N VAL A 69 -12.33 28.06 15.35
CA VAL A 69 -13.61 28.36 14.70
C VAL A 69 -13.80 27.46 13.48
N PRO A 70 -14.93 26.75 13.35
CA PRO A 70 -15.24 25.95 12.17
C PRO A 70 -15.30 26.79 10.89
N VAL A 71 -14.92 26.19 9.75
CA VAL A 71 -15.04 26.82 8.44
C VAL A 71 -16.50 27.19 8.17
N GLY A 72 -16.73 28.44 7.79
CA GLY A 72 -18.07 28.98 7.51
C GLY A 72 -18.77 29.65 8.69
N GLU A 73 -18.24 29.53 9.91
CA GLU A 73 -18.77 30.24 11.10
C GLU A 73 -18.30 31.70 11.13
N VAL A 74 -19.11 32.58 11.72
CA VAL A 74 -18.87 34.03 11.72
C VAL A 74 -17.80 34.40 12.75
N ILE A 75 -16.76 35.11 12.32
CA ILE A 75 -15.65 35.59 13.16
C ILE A 75 -15.71 37.09 13.46
N ALA A 76 -16.31 37.88 12.56
CA ALA A 76 -16.55 39.32 12.71
C ALA A 76 -17.61 39.79 11.69
N ASN A 77 -18.02 41.06 11.74
CA ASN A 77 -18.92 41.66 10.76
C ASN A 77 -18.31 42.95 10.16
N LEU A 78 -18.75 43.32 8.97
CA LEU A 78 -18.51 44.63 8.36
C LEU A 78 -19.82 45.44 8.33
N VAL A 79 -19.74 46.70 8.72
CA VAL A 79 -20.86 47.66 8.66
C VAL A 79 -20.52 48.83 7.72
N ALA A 80 -21.53 49.43 7.10
CA ALA A 80 -21.33 50.48 6.10
C ALA A 80 -20.90 51.82 6.71
N GLU A 81 -21.37 52.14 7.92
CA GLU A 81 -21.09 53.41 8.59
C GLU A 81 -20.43 53.18 9.96
N LYS A 82 -19.48 54.04 10.34
CA LYS A 82 -18.75 53.95 11.61
C LYS A 82 -19.66 54.01 12.85
N LYS A 83 -20.85 54.63 12.74
CA LYS A 83 -21.85 54.72 13.80
C LYS A 83 -22.51 53.38 14.16
N ASP A 84 -22.48 52.41 13.24
CA ASP A 84 -23.11 51.11 13.40
C ASP A 84 -22.13 50.04 13.93
N VAL A 85 -20.88 50.43 14.21
CA VAL A 85 -19.85 49.55 14.77
C VAL A 85 -20.25 49.18 16.20
N LYS A 86 -20.54 47.90 16.41
CA LYS A 86 -20.69 47.32 17.74
C LYS A 86 -19.36 46.74 18.19
N GLY A 87 -18.85 47.21 19.33
CA GLY A 87 -17.80 46.51 20.07
C GLY A 87 -18.36 45.19 20.56
N GLY A 88 -17.74 44.08 20.18
CA GLY A 88 -18.23 42.76 20.54
C GLY A 88 -18.26 42.60 22.05
N GLU A 89 -19.45 42.59 22.67
CA GLU A 89 -19.64 41.85 23.91
C GLU A 89 -19.31 40.40 23.59
N LEU A 90 -18.37 39.81 24.33
CA LEU A 90 -18.09 38.37 24.33
C LEU A 90 -19.36 37.64 24.82
N SER A 91 -20.32 37.48 23.93
CA SER A 91 -21.57 36.79 24.18
C SER A 91 -21.39 35.33 23.77
N MET A 92 -21.03 34.49 24.75
CA MET A 92 -21.67 33.19 24.81
C MET A 92 -23.16 33.44 25.06
N SER A 93 -23.96 33.47 24.00
CA SER A 93 -25.40 33.69 24.13
C SER A 93 -26.03 32.48 24.84
N ALA A 94 -26.47 32.75 26.06
CA ALA A 94 -27.51 32.03 26.76
C ALA A 94 -28.79 32.89 26.79
N ALA A 95 -29.94 32.20 26.76
CA ALA A 95 -31.32 32.60 27.11
C ALA A 95 -32.27 33.00 25.94
N PRO A 96 -33.62 32.81 26.04
CA PRO A 96 -34.40 32.50 27.25
C PRO A 96 -35.40 31.31 27.20
N LYS A 97 -35.77 30.87 28.41
CA LYS A 97 -36.89 29.99 28.77
C LYS A 97 -38.24 30.64 28.49
N LYS A 98 -39.23 29.82 28.12
CA LYS A 98 -40.65 30.06 28.41
C LYS A 98 -41.14 28.96 29.35
N GLU A 99 -41.62 29.39 30.51
CA GLU A 99 -42.20 28.61 31.60
C GLU A 99 -43.66 28.26 31.28
N VAL A 100 -44.07 27.02 31.56
CA VAL A 100 -45.38 26.73 32.16
C VAL A 100 -45.14 25.64 33.20
N ALA A 101 -45.35 26.01 34.46
CA ALA A 101 -45.46 25.11 35.58
C ALA A 101 -46.88 24.51 35.61
N LEU A 102 -47.00 23.24 35.98
CA LEU A 102 -47.96 22.83 36.99
C LEU A 102 -47.44 21.55 37.66
N ALA A 103 -47.31 21.65 38.98
CA ALA A 103 -47.04 20.55 39.88
C ALA A 103 -48.31 19.71 40.07
N GLU A 104 -48.16 18.41 40.32
CA GLU A 104 -48.92 17.78 41.38
C GLU A 104 -48.18 16.54 41.92
N MET A 105 -48.02 16.55 43.24
CA MET A 105 -47.48 15.49 44.08
C MET A 105 -48.54 14.40 44.27
N VAL A 106 -48.12 13.13 44.25
CA VAL A 106 -48.69 12.13 45.15
C VAL A 106 -47.56 11.19 45.59
N GLU A 107 -47.11 11.38 46.83
CA GLU A 107 -46.48 10.32 47.62
C GLU A 107 -47.59 9.41 48.16
N THR A 108 -47.48 8.11 47.93
CA THR A 108 -48.02 7.10 48.85
C THR A 108 -47.05 5.93 48.91
N HIS A 109 -46.42 5.76 50.07
CA HIS A 109 -45.77 4.52 50.46
C HIS A 109 -46.83 3.45 50.74
N SER A 110 -46.70 2.29 50.11
CA SER A 110 -47.25 1.02 50.59
C SER A 110 -46.48 -0.14 49.96
N GLU A 111 -45.62 -0.78 50.75
CA GLU A 111 -45.23 -2.19 50.61
C GLU A 111 -46.17 -3.07 51.47
N PRO A 112 -46.20 -4.42 51.36
CA PRO A 112 -45.56 -5.30 50.38
C PRO A 112 -46.53 -6.32 49.74
N SER A 113 -46.22 -6.85 48.56
CA SER A 113 -46.60 -8.23 48.22
C SER A 113 -45.64 -8.81 47.20
N GLY A 114 -45.09 -9.97 47.54
CA GLY A 114 -44.00 -10.61 46.84
C GLY A 114 -44.39 -11.17 45.48
N LEU A 115 -43.57 -10.82 44.48
CA LEU A 115 -43.15 -11.73 43.43
C LEU A 115 -41.64 -11.51 43.28
N HIS A 116 -40.87 -12.55 43.63
CA HIS A 116 -39.42 -12.57 43.50
C HIS A 116 -39.01 -12.21 42.05
N LYS A 117 -38.60 -10.96 41.83
CA LYS A 117 -37.70 -10.66 40.70
C LYS A 117 -36.37 -11.35 41.01
N ALA A 118 -35.92 -12.17 40.07
CA ALA A 118 -34.60 -12.77 40.11
C ALA A 118 -33.56 -11.67 40.43
N LYS A 119 -32.69 -11.94 41.41
CA LYS A 119 -31.50 -11.12 41.66
C LYS A 119 -30.76 -11.01 40.32
N THR A 120 -30.78 -9.81 39.73
CA THR A 120 -29.89 -9.49 38.63
C THR A 120 -28.48 -9.75 39.12
N ILE A 121 -27.81 -10.75 38.53
CA ILE A 121 -26.41 -11.03 38.78
C ILE A 121 -25.66 -9.77 38.36
N ILE A 122 -25.13 -9.03 39.33
CA ILE A 122 -24.21 -7.93 39.06
C ILE A 122 -22.90 -8.60 38.64
N PRO A 123 -22.46 -8.49 37.37
CA PRO A 123 -21.12 -8.95 37.03
C PRO A 123 -20.11 -8.17 37.87
N ALA A 124 -19.20 -8.90 38.51
CA ALA A 124 -18.16 -8.31 39.33
C ALA A 124 -17.35 -7.30 38.49
N MET A 125 -17.23 -6.07 39.01
CA MET A 125 -16.51 -4.99 38.35
C MET A 125 -15.00 -5.28 38.27
N PRO A 126 -14.32 -4.96 37.16
CA PRO A 126 -12.87 -4.92 37.15
C PRO A 126 -12.40 -3.81 38.10
N HIS A 127 -11.62 -4.18 39.12
CA HIS A 127 -11.01 -3.24 40.04
C HIS A 127 -9.94 -2.42 39.29
N GLY A 128 -10.02 -1.09 39.35
CA GLY A 128 -8.97 -0.18 38.86
C GLY A 128 -9.31 0.68 37.64
N ALA A 129 -10.50 0.58 37.04
CA ALA A 129 -10.89 1.46 35.93
C ALA A 129 -11.25 2.87 36.42
N THR A 130 -10.66 3.91 35.82
CA THR A 130 -11.02 5.30 36.09
C THR A 130 -12.39 5.59 35.44
N PRO A 131 -13.32 6.32 36.09
CA PRO A 131 -14.59 6.66 35.45
C PRO A 131 -14.40 7.50 34.17
N ALA A 132 -15.26 7.30 33.17
CA ALA A 132 -15.32 8.15 31.98
C ALA A 132 -15.54 9.63 32.36
N PRO A 133 -14.98 10.60 31.61
CA PRO A 133 -15.29 12.02 31.78
C PRO A 133 -16.80 12.30 31.73
N ARG A 134 -17.24 13.45 32.25
CA ARG A 134 -18.65 13.84 32.10
C ARG A 134 -18.96 14.07 30.61
N PRO A 135 -20.15 13.68 30.12
CA PRO A 135 -20.55 13.98 28.74
C PRO A 135 -20.52 15.48 28.45
N ARG A 136 -20.11 15.87 27.23
CA ARG A 136 -20.14 17.26 26.76
C ARG A 136 -21.56 17.77 26.58
N THR A 137 -22.47 16.88 26.19
CA THR A 137 -23.90 17.13 26.00
C THR A 137 -24.71 16.11 26.81
N GLY A 138 -25.70 16.59 27.58
CA GLY A 138 -26.56 15.73 28.39
C GLY A 138 -25.97 15.38 29.77
N ARG A 139 -26.48 14.31 30.38
CA ARG A 139 -26.09 13.86 31.72
C ARG A 139 -25.81 12.36 31.69
N ALA A 140 -24.96 11.87 32.58
CA ALA A 140 -24.72 10.44 32.75
C ALA A 140 -24.66 10.08 34.24
N SER A 141 -25.19 8.93 34.61
CA SER A 141 -25.11 8.47 36.00
C SER A 141 -23.66 8.12 36.38
N PRO A 142 -23.27 8.26 37.66
CA PRO A 142 -21.92 7.90 38.12
C PRO A 142 -21.53 6.46 37.77
N TYR A 143 -22.49 5.53 37.90
CA TYR A 143 -22.29 4.12 37.57
C TYR A 143 -22.14 3.89 36.06
N ALA A 144 -22.91 4.60 35.22
CA ALA A 144 -22.74 4.56 33.76
C ALA A 144 -21.34 5.05 33.34
N ARG A 145 -20.83 6.13 33.96
CA ARG A 145 -19.48 6.63 33.69
C ARG A 145 -18.39 5.65 34.10
N GLN A 146 -18.55 4.99 35.25
CA GLN A 146 -17.62 3.97 35.70
C GLN A 146 -17.60 2.77 34.74
N LEU A 147 -18.78 2.31 34.31
CA LEU A 147 -18.92 1.21 33.36
C LEU A 147 -18.36 1.57 31.98
N ALA A 148 -18.64 2.77 31.48
CA ALA A 148 -18.08 3.29 30.24
C ALA A 148 -16.55 3.35 30.29
N GLY A 149 -15.96 3.78 31.41
CA GLY A 149 -14.52 3.78 31.62
C GLY A 149 -13.92 2.37 31.63
N ALA A 150 -14.56 1.42 32.32
CA ALA A 150 -14.14 0.02 32.39
C ALA A 150 -14.22 -0.71 31.04
N HIS A 151 -15.23 -0.43 30.22
CA HIS A 151 -15.41 -1.06 28.91
C HIS A 151 -14.81 -0.25 27.75
N GLY A 152 -14.18 0.89 28.07
CA GLY A 152 -13.59 1.79 27.10
C GLY A 152 -14.58 2.30 26.06
N ILE A 153 -15.77 2.77 26.47
CA ILE A 153 -16.84 3.26 25.59
C ILE A 153 -16.87 4.79 25.65
N ASP A 154 -16.86 5.49 24.50
CA ASP A 154 -17.08 6.94 24.44
C ASP A 154 -18.50 7.29 24.84
N ILE A 155 -18.64 7.91 26.02
CA ILE A 155 -19.93 8.30 26.57
C ILE A 155 -20.67 9.35 25.72
N ASN A 156 -19.96 10.11 24.86
CA ASN A 156 -20.57 11.10 23.98
C ASN A 156 -21.16 10.49 22.70
N SER A 157 -20.83 9.24 22.39
CA SER A 157 -21.39 8.50 21.26
C SER A 157 -22.75 7.85 21.57
N LEU A 158 -23.22 7.96 22.82
CA LEU A 158 -24.44 7.31 23.30
C LEU A 158 -25.56 8.32 23.51
N THR A 159 -26.78 7.88 23.19
CA THR A 159 -28.01 8.61 23.52
C THR A 159 -28.63 7.97 24.77
N GLY A 160 -28.81 8.76 25.83
CA GLY A 160 -29.30 8.25 27.12
C GLY A 160 -30.81 8.06 27.16
N THR A 161 -31.29 6.94 27.71
CA THR A 161 -32.73 6.66 27.83
C THR A 161 -33.32 7.05 29.19
N GLY A 162 -32.51 7.60 30.11
CA GLY A 162 -32.94 8.02 31.43
C GLY A 162 -33.66 9.38 31.48
N PRO A 163 -34.20 9.78 32.64
CA PRO A 163 -34.92 11.03 32.81
C PRO A 163 -34.09 12.25 32.34
N GLY A 164 -34.66 13.04 31.44
CA GLY A 164 -33.99 14.20 30.85
C GLY A 164 -32.81 13.84 29.91
N GLY A 165 -32.85 12.67 29.27
CA GLY A 165 -31.82 12.20 28.35
C GLY A 165 -30.55 11.71 29.06
N MET A 166 -30.68 11.30 30.32
CA MET A 166 -29.54 10.83 31.11
C MET A 166 -29.07 9.45 30.63
N ILE A 167 -27.77 9.29 30.41
CA ILE A 167 -27.15 8.01 30.06
C ILE A 167 -27.09 7.13 31.31
N LEU A 168 -27.75 5.98 31.23
CA LEU A 168 -27.82 4.95 32.27
C LEU A 168 -26.86 3.80 31.97
N ALA A 169 -26.57 2.97 32.97
CA ALA A 169 -25.71 1.80 32.80
C ALA A 169 -26.30 0.79 31.79
N ASN A 170 -27.62 0.73 31.70
CA ASN A 170 -28.30 -0.14 30.74
C ASN A 170 -28.06 0.30 29.28
N ASP A 171 -27.84 1.59 29.03
CA ASP A 171 -27.56 2.13 27.68
C ASP A 171 -26.20 1.68 27.16
N LEU A 172 -25.30 1.30 28.07
CA LEU A 172 -23.98 0.73 27.77
C LEU A 172 -24.01 -0.79 27.57
N LEU A 173 -25.04 -1.47 28.10
CA LEU A 173 -25.18 -2.93 28.11
C LEU A 173 -26.26 -3.43 27.13
N ALA A 174 -27.08 -2.54 26.57
CA ALA A 174 -28.16 -2.91 25.69
C ALA A 174 -27.64 -3.44 24.33
N PRO A 175 -28.14 -4.58 23.84
CA PRO A 175 -27.74 -5.18 22.56
C PRO A 175 -28.18 -4.36 21.32
N HIS A 176 -28.93 -3.27 21.51
CA HIS A 176 -29.33 -2.35 20.44
C HIS A 176 -28.29 -1.28 20.12
N ALA A 177 -27.24 -1.14 20.94
CA ALA A 177 -26.04 -0.43 20.52
C ALA A 177 -25.29 -1.35 19.55
N SER A 178 -25.53 -1.17 18.24
CA SER A 178 -24.77 -1.86 17.21
C SER A 178 -23.28 -1.66 17.52
N PRO A 179 -22.45 -2.73 17.63
CA PRO A 179 -21.03 -2.64 18.00
C PRO A 179 -20.21 -1.70 17.10
N ALA A 180 -20.79 -1.27 15.98
CA ALA A 180 -20.24 -0.32 15.01
C ALA A 180 -20.37 1.17 15.39
N MET A 181 -21.15 1.58 16.40
CA MET A 181 -21.34 3.01 16.73
C MET A 181 -20.72 3.48 18.06
N ALA A 182 -20.35 2.58 18.96
CA ALA A 182 -19.64 2.97 20.18
C ALA A 182 -18.14 3.12 19.87
N LYS A 183 -17.66 4.37 19.73
CA LYS A 183 -16.23 4.64 19.60
C LYS A 183 -15.53 4.12 20.85
N ARG A 184 -14.73 3.06 20.73
CA ARG A 184 -13.99 2.52 21.87
C ARG A 184 -12.86 3.48 22.24
N VAL A 185 -12.91 4.07 23.43
CA VAL A 185 -11.87 4.92 24.01
C VAL A 185 -11.20 4.12 25.10
N TYR A 186 -10.01 3.59 24.81
CA TYR A 186 -9.16 3.00 25.84
C TYR A 186 -8.65 4.11 26.76
N GLN A 187 -9.01 4.06 28.04
CA GLN A 187 -8.43 4.97 29.02
C GLN A 187 -7.00 4.52 29.36
N VAL A 188 -6.03 5.38 29.04
CA VAL A 188 -4.62 5.17 29.37
C VAL A 188 -4.31 5.88 30.69
N PRO A 189 -3.79 5.18 31.73
CA PRO A 189 -3.35 5.83 32.96
C PRO A 189 -2.22 6.85 32.70
N GLY A 190 -2.37 8.09 33.20
CA GLY A 190 -1.37 9.15 33.09
C GLY A 190 -1.97 10.56 32.99
N ILE A 191 -1.13 11.59 33.07
CA ILE A 191 -1.51 12.99 32.79
C ILE A 191 -1.18 13.28 31.32
N GLY A 192 -2.21 13.43 30.48
CA GLY A 192 -2.05 13.77 29.07
C GLY A 192 -2.06 15.28 28.81
N ARG A 193 -1.54 15.69 27.65
CA ARG A 193 -1.75 17.03 27.08
C ARG A 193 -2.65 16.96 25.85
N PRO A 194 -3.33 18.05 25.46
CA PRO A 194 -4.00 18.12 24.16
C PRO A 194 -2.99 17.87 23.03
N MET A 195 -3.45 17.17 21.98
CA MET A 195 -2.72 17.08 20.72
C MET A 195 -2.71 18.45 20.04
N ASP A 196 -1.57 18.84 19.47
CA ASP A 196 -1.50 19.98 18.57
C ASP A 196 -2.17 19.67 17.21
N ALA A 197 -2.29 20.68 16.35
CA ALA A 197 -2.95 20.52 15.05
C ALA A 197 -2.24 19.51 14.14
N MET A 198 -0.90 19.45 14.20
CA MET A 198 -0.10 18.53 13.39
C MET A 198 -0.28 17.08 13.87
N GLU A 199 -0.25 16.85 15.17
CA GLU A 199 -0.49 15.55 15.78
C GLU A 199 -1.88 15.01 15.43
N LYS A 200 -2.92 15.85 15.51
CA LYS A 200 -4.27 15.46 15.08
C LYS A 200 -4.33 15.07 13.60
N ALA A 201 -3.69 15.84 12.72
CA ALA A 201 -3.66 15.56 11.29
C ALA A 201 -2.92 14.25 10.98
N VAL A 202 -1.79 14.00 11.65
CA VAL A 202 -1.05 12.74 11.53
C VAL A 202 -1.91 11.57 12.03
N THR A 203 -2.55 11.69 13.20
CA THR A 203 -3.46 10.66 13.72
C THR A 203 -4.57 10.33 12.72
N HIS A 204 -5.23 11.33 12.14
CA HIS A 204 -6.29 11.11 11.16
C HIS A 204 -5.79 10.37 9.91
N ASN A 205 -4.63 10.76 9.37
CA ASN A 205 -4.02 10.09 8.22
C ASN A 205 -3.61 8.64 8.55
N MET A 206 -3.07 8.40 9.75
CA MET A 206 -2.68 7.07 10.19
C MET A 206 -3.90 6.17 10.45
N GLU A 207 -4.99 6.71 11.00
CA GLU A 207 -6.26 5.99 11.13
C GLU A 207 -6.81 5.57 9.76
N TYR A 208 -6.76 6.45 8.75
CA TYR A 208 -7.17 6.10 7.38
C TYR A 208 -6.36 4.93 6.82
N SER A 209 -5.05 4.89 7.09
CA SER A 209 -4.18 3.82 6.59
C SER A 209 -4.57 2.42 7.09
N LEU A 210 -5.26 2.33 8.24
CA LEU A 210 -5.78 1.06 8.77
C LEU A 210 -6.89 0.45 7.90
N SER A 211 -7.51 1.24 7.03
CA SER A 211 -8.49 0.77 6.04
C SER A 211 -7.85 0.12 4.81
N MET A 212 -6.53 0.18 4.69
CA MET A 212 -5.78 -0.39 3.58
C MET A 212 -5.23 -1.77 3.97
N PRO A 213 -5.55 -2.85 3.24
CA PRO A 213 -4.93 -4.15 3.44
C PRO A 213 -3.49 -4.10 2.89
N LEU A 214 -2.55 -3.71 3.75
CA LEU A 214 -1.15 -3.48 3.36
C LEU A 214 -0.32 -4.77 3.42
N PHE A 215 0.50 -4.99 2.40
CA PHE A 215 1.55 -6.01 2.39
C PHE A 215 2.91 -5.39 2.05
N ARG A 216 3.99 -6.11 2.37
CA ARG A 216 5.38 -5.62 2.24
C ARG A 216 6.21 -6.56 1.39
N VAL A 217 7.02 -6.00 0.52
CA VAL A 217 8.00 -6.73 -0.29
C VAL A 217 9.32 -5.98 -0.27
N THR A 218 10.43 -6.68 -0.05
CA THR A 218 11.76 -6.06 0.04
C THR A 218 12.70 -6.66 -0.99
N VAL A 219 13.50 -5.80 -1.61
CA VAL A 219 14.66 -6.21 -2.42
C VAL A 219 15.89 -5.43 -1.98
N ASN A 220 17.07 -6.04 -2.11
CA ASN A 220 18.33 -5.33 -1.91
C ASN A 220 18.79 -4.74 -3.26
N VAL A 221 19.14 -3.46 -3.26
CA VAL A 221 19.54 -2.70 -4.45
C VAL A 221 20.94 -2.13 -4.23
N LYS A 222 21.82 -2.19 -5.24
CA LYS A 222 23.19 -1.65 -5.15
C LYS A 222 23.26 -0.20 -5.69
N PRO A 223 23.31 0.84 -4.84
CA PRO A 223 23.18 2.24 -5.28
C PRO A 223 24.50 2.88 -5.70
N GLU A 224 25.62 2.16 -5.67
CA GLU A 224 26.96 2.74 -5.82
C GLU A 224 27.13 3.42 -7.18
N ARG A 225 26.69 2.74 -8.25
CA ARG A 225 26.73 3.30 -9.61
C ARG A 225 25.85 4.54 -9.73
N LEU A 226 24.63 4.50 -9.21
CA LEU A 226 23.73 5.66 -9.21
C LEU A 226 24.33 6.82 -8.43
N THR A 227 24.95 6.55 -7.28
CA THR A 227 25.57 7.56 -6.43
C THR A 227 26.73 8.24 -7.14
N VAL A 228 27.61 7.47 -7.78
CA VAL A 228 28.73 8.00 -8.56
C VAL A 228 28.23 8.83 -9.74
N ALA A 229 27.26 8.32 -10.50
CA ALA A 229 26.72 9.01 -11.66
C ALA A 229 25.98 10.30 -11.28
N ALA A 230 25.15 10.27 -10.22
CA ALA A 230 24.45 11.45 -9.73
C ALA A 230 25.43 12.51 -9.22
N LYS A 231 26.46 12.11 -8.47
CA LYS A 231 27.50 13.01 -7.98
C LYS A 231 28.29 13.66 -9.11
N LYS A 232 28.62 12.92 -10.17
CA LYS A 232 29.31 13.42 -11.36
C LYS A 232 28.55 14.57 -12.03
N GLU A 233 27.23 14.44 -12.13
CA GLU A 233 26.34 15.43 -12.74
C GLU A 233 25.83 16.50 -11.74
N GLY A 234 26.21 16.42 -10.46
CA GLY A 234 25.82 17.38 -9.42
C GLY A 234 24.38 17.22 -8.89
N TYR A 235 23.78 16.04 -9.05
CA TYR A 235 22.43 15.71 -8.58
C TYR A 235 22.43 15.03 -7.21
N SER A 236 21.41 15.32 -6.39
CA SER A 236 21.15 14.58 -5.15
C SER A 236 20.75 13.14 -5.46
N LEU A 237 21.26 12.18 -4.67
CA LEU A 237 20.85 10.77 -4.76
C LEU A 237 19.33 10.62 -4.59
N THR A 238 18.72 11.37 -3.69
CA THR A 238 17.27 11.37 -3.47
C THR A 238 16.49 11.76 -4.73
N VAL A 239 16.97 12.76 -5.47
CA VAL A 239 16.35 13.21 -6.74
C VAL A 239 16.50 12.15 -7.82
N ALA A 240 17.66 11.50 -7.88
CA ALA A 240 17.92 10.40 -8.80
C ALA A 240 17.02 9.18 -8.49
N LEU A 241 16.85 8.83 -7.22
CA LEU A 241 15.94 7.75 -6.78
C LEU A 241 14.48 8.08 -7.10
N ALA A 242 14.05 9.33 -6.92
CA ALA A 242 12.71 9.77 -7.31
C ALA A 242 12.49 9.63 -8.82
N LYS A 243 13.48 10.00 -9.65
CA LYS A 243 13.42 9.82 -11.11
C LYS A 243 13.36 8.35 -11.51
N ALA A 244 14.21 7.50 -10.93
CA ALA A 244 14.19 6.05 -11.16
C ALA A 244 12.83 5.44 -10.77
N THR A 245 12.24 5.90 -9.67
CA THR A 245 10.90 5.51 -9.23
C THR A 245 9.84 5.90 -10.27
N ALA A 246 9.86 7.14 -10.76
CA ALA A 246 8.92 7.59 -11.79
C ALA A 246 9.04 6.83 -13.11
N LEU A 247 10.27 6.53 -13.56
CA LEU A 247 10.52 5.68 -14.73
C LEU A 247 10.00 4.25 -14.54
N THR A 248 10.08 3.72 -13.30
CA THR A 248 9.51 2.42 -12.96
C THR A 248 7.99 2.48 -12.98
N ILE A 249 7.38 3.52 -12.39
CA ILE A 249 5.92 3.73 -12.40
C ILE A 249 5.38 3.84 -13.83
N GLN A 250 6.10 4.49 -14.75
CA GLN A 250 5.72 4.53 -16.16
C GLN A 250 5.53 3.13 -16.77
N LYS A 251 6.34 2.15 -16.36
CA LYS A 251 6.24 0.76 -16.80
C LYS A 251 5.17 -0.05 -16.05
N PHE A 252 4.79 0.39 -14.85
CA PHE A 252 3.84 -0.29 -13.97
C PHE A 252 2.79 0.70 -13.44
N PRO A 253 1.92 1.23 -14.31
CA PRO A 253 0.99 2.31 -13.96
C PRO A 253 0.01 1.94 -12.83
N ARG A 254 -0.28 0.64 -12.64
CA ARG A 254 -1.13 0.15 -11.54
C ARG A 254 -0.61 0.54 -10.16
N VAL A 255 0.70 0.66 -9.97
CA VAL A 255 1.29 1.09 -8.69
C VAL A 255 0.98 2.56 -8.37
N ASN A 256 0.60 3.35 -9.37
CA ASN A 256 0.18 4.74 -9.20
C ASN A 256 -1.35 4.90 -9.07
N ALA A 257 -2.12 3.81 -9.21
CA ALA A 257 -3.57 3.83 -9.03
C ALA A 257 -3.93 3.88 -7.54
N VAL A 258 -5.13 4.35 -7.20
CA VAL A 258 -5.63 4.40 -5.82
C VAL A 258 -7.04 3.82 -5.74
N TYR A 259 -7.33 3.10 -4.67
CA TYR A 259 -8.67 2.61 -4.38
C TYR A 259 -9.49 3.75 -3.80
N GLN A 260 -10.60 4.06 -4.46
CA GLN A 260 -11.65 4.94 -3.96
C GLN A 260 -12.77 4.05 -3.40
N HIS A 261 -13.31 4.42 -2.23
CA HIS A 261 -14.26 3.60 -1.49
C HIS A 261 -15.46 3.14 -2.34
N GLU A 262 -16.06 2.01 -1.93
CA GLU A 262 -17.21 1.33 -2.55
C GLU A 262 -16.82 0.43 -3.72
N ASP A 263 -16.49 0.95 -4.90
CA ASP A 263 -16.24 0.09 -6.08
C ASP A 263 -15.45 0.79 -7.19
N ARG A 264 -14.37 1.52 -6.85
CA ARG A 264 -13.61 2.26 -7.88
C ARG A 264 -12.10 2.23 -7.66
N ILE A 265 -11.37 1.95 -8.73
CA ILE A 265 -9.93 2.18 -8.82
C ILE A 265 -9.70 3.42 -9.71
N VAL A 266 -8.98 4.41 -9.19
CA VAL A 266 -8.64 5.64 -9.90
C VAL A 266 -7.21 5.54 -10.41
N GLU A 267 -7.06 5.47 -11.73
CA GLU A 267 -5.77 5.48 -12.42
C GLU A 267 -5.31 6.92 -12.69
N ARG A 268 -4.00 7.17 -12.58
CA ARG A 268 -3.41 8.50 -12.71
C ARG A 268 -2.18 8.44 -13.62
N SER A 269 -2.15 9.30 -14.63
CA SER A 269 -0.99 9.46 -15.53
C SER A 269 0.10 10.35 -14.93
N GLN A 270 -0.28 11.34 -14.11
CA GLN A 270 0.64 12.21 -13.41
C GLN A 270 1.43 11.45 -12.34
N ILE A 271 2.73 11.70 -12.25
CA ILE A 271 3.62 11.06 -11.29
C ILE A 271 4.27 12.15 -10.43
N ASP A 272 3.71 12.31 -9.24
CA ASP A 272 4.19 13.25 -8.23
C ASP A 272 4.77 12.47 -7.06
N VAL A 273 6.05 12.68 -6.77
CA VAL A 273 6.77 11.91 -5.75
C VAL A 273 6.94 12.76 -4.49
N GLY A 274 6.25 12.37 -3.42
CA GLY A 274 6.44 12.90 -2.09
C GLY A 274 7.69 12.31 -1.43
N LEU A 275 8.54 13.16 -0.88
CA LEU A 275 9.80 12.76 -0.26
C LEU A 275 9.81 13.23 1.19
N ALA A 276 9.94 12.29 2.12
CA ALA A 276 9.89 12.61 3.55
C ALA A 276 11.16 13.36 3.99
N VAL A 277 10.98 14.52 4.63
CA VAL A 277 12.05 15.39 5.11
C VAL A 277 11.79 15.74 6.58
N GLU A 278 12.84 15.63 7.39
CA GLU A 278 12.82 16.05 8.78
C GLU A 278 12.85 17.59 8.92
N THR A 279 12.02 18.13 9.79
CA THR A 279 11.97 19.56 10.13
C THR A 279 12.73 19.85 11.43
N GLU A 280 13.24 21.07 11.57
CA GLU A 280 13.88 21.51 12.83
C GLU A 280 12.79 21.60 13.92
N GLY A 281 12.81 20.68 14.89
CA GLY A 281 11.85 20.65 16.01
C GLY A 281 10.84 19.50 16.02
N MET A 282 11.23 18.30 15.55
CA MET A 282 10.51 17.02 15.73
C MET A 282 9.24 16.81 14.87
N GLY A 283 9.21 17.39 13.67
CA GLY A 283 8.12 17.16 12.71
C GLY A 283 8.59 16.52 11.40
N LEU A 284 7.74 15.70 10.79
CA LEU A 284 7.91 15.20 9.42
C LEU A 284 7.12 16.07 8.44
N VAL A 285 7.75 16.51 7.36
CA VAL A 285 7.07 17.14 6.22
C VAL A 285 7.40 16.39 4.94
N VAL A 286 6.45 16.31 4.01
CA VAL A 286 6.61 15.57 2.76
C VAL A 286 6.49 16.54 1.58
N PRO A 287 7.54 17.30 1.23
CA PRO A 287 7.57 18.04 -0.02
C PRO A 287 7.38 17.11 -1.22
N VAL A 288 6.67 17.60 -2.23
CA VAL A 288 6.28 16.85 -3.41
C VAL A 288 7.00 17.38 -4.64
N LEU A 289 7.82 16.55 -5.27
CA LEU A 289 8.31 16.80 -6.61
C LEU A 289 7.19 16.50 -7.61
N ARG A 290 6.75 17.54 -8.31
CA ARG A 290 5.66 17.45 -9.30
C ARG A 290 6.16 17.02 -10.66
N ASP A 291 5.36 16.22 -11.37
CA ASP A 291 5.59 15.81 -12.76
C ASP A 291 7.00 15.25 -13.00
N VAL A 292 7.39 14.31 -12.14
CA VAL A 292 8.76 13.78 -12.08
C VAL A 292 9.16 13.10 -13.38
N LEU A 293 8.21 12.50 -14.10
CA LEU A 293 8.48 11.80 -15.35
C LEU A 293 8.95 12.74 -16.47
N ASN A 294 8.31 13.90 -16.61
CA ASN A 294 8.58 14.81 -17.73
C ASN A 294 9.68 15.85 -17.42
N LYS A 295 10.02 16.07 -16.15
CA LYS A 295 11.09 17.01 -15.78
C LYS A 295 12.49 16.43 -15.95
N SER A 296 13.44 17.29 -16.33
CA SER A 296 14.86 16.93 -16.34
C SER A 296 15.43 16.82 -14.91
N LEU A 297 16.45 15.99 -14.72
CA LEU A 297 17.12 15.86 -13.42
C LEU A 297 17.68 17.19 -12.90
N LYS A 298 18.18 18.03 -13.81
CA LYS A 298 18.67 19.38 -13.47
C LYS A 298 17.56 20.25 -12.88
N GLN A 299 16.39 20.31 -13.52
CA GLN A 299 15.23 21.05 -13.01
C GLN A 299 14.79 20.48 -11.66
N MET A 300 14.60 19.16 -11.57
CA MET A 300 14.20 18.50 -10.32
C MET A 300 15.18 18.77 -9.17
N ASN A 301 16.48 18.77 -9.44
CA ASN A 301 17.50 19.01 -8.42
C ASN A 301 17.49 20.46 -7.92
N THR A 302 17.24 21.43 -8.80
CA THR A 302 17.06 22.83 -8.39
C THR A 302 15.80 23.01 -7.55
N GLU A 303 14.66 22.48 -8.01
CA GLU A 303 13.40 22.51 -7.26
C GLU A 303 13.53 21.82 -5.90
N TRP A 304 14.19 20.66 -5.86
CA TRP A 304 14.38 19.90 -4.63
C TRP A 304 15.19 20.66 -3.58
N LYS A 305 16.27 21.35 -3.99
CA LYS A 305 17.08 22.16 -3.06
C LYS A 305 16.26 23.28 -2.41
N ASP A 306 15.44 23.97 -3.21
CA ASP A 306 14.54 25.02 -2.72
C ASP A 306 13.46 24.46 -1.79
N LEU A 307 12.79 23.37 -2.21
CA LEU A 307 11.77 22.70 -1.41
C LEU A 307 12.31 22.24 -0.06
N VAL A 308 13.49 21.61 -0.02
CA VAL A 308 14.10 21.15 1.24
C VAL A 308 14.46 22.32 2.15
N ALA A 309 15.02 23.41 1.61
CA ALA A 309 15.36 24.59 2.39
C ALA A 309 14.10 25.19 3.07
N ARG A 310 13.00 25.31 2.33
CA ARG A 310 11.73 25.83 2.86
C ARG A 310 10.98 24.84 3.74
N ALA A 311 11.10 23.53 3.46
CA ALA A 311 10.53 22.45 4.27
C ALA A 311 11.08 22.47 5.70
N ARG A 312 12.40 22.62 5.86
CA ARG A 312 13.06 22.63 7.18
C ARG A 312 12.55 23.74 8.10
N VAL A 313 12.26 24.90 7.52
CA VAL A 313 11.73 26.08 8.23
C VAL A 313 10.20 26.21 8.17
N LYS A 314 9.49 25.15 7.76
CA LYS A 314 8.01 25.09 7.69
C LYS A 314 7.37 26.20 6.83
N ARG A 315 7.99 26.57 5.70
CA ARG A 315 7.53 27.60 4.74
C ARG A 315 7.12 27.06 3.38
N LEU A 316 6.60 25.83 3.34
CA LEU A 316 6.01 25.28 2.12
C LEU A 316 4.57 25.77 1.94
N LYS A 317 4.16 26.01 0.70
CA LYS A 317 2.78 26.28 0.33
C LYS A 317 1.97 24.97 0.36
N PRO A 318 0.65 25.00 0.62
CA PRO A 318 -0.19 23.81 0.68
C PRO A 318 -0.05 22.85 -0.52
N GLN A 319 0.07 23.40 -1.73
CA GLN A 319 0.21 22.63 -2.97
C GLN A 319 1.56 21.92 -3.08
N GLU A 320 2.56 22.28 -2.28
CA GLU A 320 3.92 21.72 -2.36
C GLU A 320 4.11 20.49 -1.47
N TYR A 321 3.16 20.16 -0.59
CA TYR A 321 3.21 18.97 0.26
C TYR A 321 1.91 18.14 0.27
N SER A 322 0.87 18.57 -0.45
CA SER A 322 -0.41 17.86 -0.52
C SER A 322 -0.46 16.87 -1.67
N ASN A 323 -1.18 15.77 -1.54
CA ASN A 323 -1.54 14.87 -2.64
C ASN A 323 -0.38 14.41 -3.55
N PRO A 324 0.71 13.81 -3.02
CA PRO A 324 1.62 13.03 -3.85
C PRO A 324 0.87 11.84 -4.46
N THR A 325 1.34 11.35 -5.61
CA THR A 325 0.80 10.10 -6.18
C THR A 325 1.58 8.88 -5.71
N PHE A 326 2.86 9.06 -5.37
CA PHE A 326 3.73 8.04 -4.78
C PHE A 326 4.61 8.69 -3.71
N THR A 327 5.06 7.91 -2.71
CA THR A 327 5.86 8.46 -1.60
C THR A 327 7.13 7.65 -1.38
N ILE A 328 8.21 8.32 -0.98
CA ILE A 328 9.48 7.70 -0.60
C ILE A 328 9.88 8.24 0.77
N SER A 329 10.09 7.33 1.72
CA SER A 329 10.75 7.58 2.99
C SER A 329 12.17 7.03 2.90
N ASN A 330 13.17 7.88 3.11
CA ASN A 330 14.57 7.50 3.06
C ASN A 330 15.23 7.72 4.43
N MET A 331 15.56 6.62 5.11
CA MET A 331 16.28 6.63 6.39
C MET A 331 17.70 6.09 6.25
N GLY A 332 18.24 5.98 5.03
CA GLY A 332 19.57 5.42 4.81
C GLY A 332 20.72 6.25 5.40
N MET A 333 20.48 7.52 5.70
CA MET A 333 21.43 8.40 6.40
C MET A 333 21.40 8.21 7.93
N LEU A 334 20.36 7.55 8.47
CA LEU A 334 20.11 7.44 9.91
C LEU A 334 20.60 6.10 10.49
N GLY A 335 21.31 5.27 9.72
CA GLY A 335 21.84 3.98 10.19
C GLY A 335 20.77 2.89 10.37
N VAL A 336 19.55 3.12 9.87
CA VAL A 336 18.46 2.13 9.93
C VAL A 336 18.72 1.01 8.93
N MET A 337 18.81 -0.24 9.41
CA MET A 337 19.09 -1.42 8.57
C MET A 337 17.86 -1.91 7.80
N HIS A 338 16.67 -1.77 8.38
CA HIS A 338 15.41 -2.16 7.77
C HIS A 338 14.27 -1.43 8.46
N PHE A 339 13.28 -0.98 7.70
CA PHE A 339 12.04 -0.44 8.23
C PHE A 339 10.92 -0.52 7.19
N ASP A 340 9.70 -0.37 7.67
CA ASP A 340 8.51 -0.23 6.84
C ASP A 340 7.96 1.19 6.95
N ALA A 341 7.39 1.69 5.86
CA ALA A 341 6.65 2.93 5.86
C ALA A 341 5.16 2.67 5.61
N ILE A 342 4.32 3.57 6.12
CA ILE A 342 2.86 3.51 5.96
C ILE A 342 2.48 4.45 4.81
N PRO A 343 1.79 3.96 3.75
CA PRO A 343 1.33 4.83 2.68
C PRO A 343 0.37 5.90 3.22
N PRO A 344 0.58 7.18 2.90
CA PRO A 344 -0.39 8.21 3.24
C PRO A 344 -1.68 8.06 2.43
N PRO A 345 -2.80 8.64 2.89
CA PRO A 345 -4.04 8.68 2.11
C PRO A 345 -3.83 9.22 0.71
N GLY A 346 -4.54 8.67 -0.28
CA GLY A 346 -4.41 9.06 -1.69
C GLY A 346 -3.24 8.41 -2.44
N THR A 347 -2.47 7.53 -1.77
CA THR A 347 -1.44 6.69 -2.40
C THR A 347 -1.75 5.21 -2.17
N SER A 348 -1.31 4.34 -3.08
CA SER A 348 -1.45 2.89 -2.92
C SER A 348 -0.16 2.21 -2.48
N ALA A 349 0.97 2.90 -2.57
CA ALA A 349 2.28 2.35 -2.25
C ALA A 349 3.25 3.43 -1.76
N ILE A 350 4.23 2.98 -0.96
CA ILE A 350 5.33 3.79 -0.45
C ILE A 350 6.62 2.96 -0.45
N PHE A 351 7.74 3.62 -0.72
CA PHE A 351 9.07 3.06 -0.50
C PHE A 351 9.63 3.45 0.85
N ALA A 352 10.25 2.49 1.52
CA ALA A 352 11.14 2.64 2.66
C ALA A 352 12.55 2.25 2.22
N ILE A 353 13.45 3.23 2.14
CA ILE A 353 14.85 3.04 1.71
C ILE A 353 15.74 3.10 2.94
N ALA A 354 16.34 1.95 3.27
CA ALA A 354 17.20 1.76 4.43
C ALA A 354 18.68 2.02 4.08
N THR A 355 19.53 1.91 5.09
CA THR A 355 20.99 2.10 4.98
C THR A 355 21.58 1.03 4.08
N SER A 356 22.53 1.41 3.22
CA SER A 356 23.24 0.47 2.36
C SER A 356 24.15 -0.43 3.19
N GLY A 357 23.91 -1.74 3.14
CA GLY A 357 24.78 -2.77 3.72
C GLY A 357 25.62 -3.51 2.67
N PRO A 358 26.31 -4.60 3.06
CA PRO A 358 27.13 -5.40 2.14
C PRO A 358 26.35 -5.97 0.94
N ASP A 359 25.08 -6.30 1.14
CA ASP A 359 24.19 -6.84 0.10
C ASP A 359 23.49 -5.75 -0.74
N GLY A 360 23.74 -4.47 -0.43
CA GLY A 360 23.06 -3.29 -0.99
C GLY A 360 22.14 -2.61 0.01
N MET A 361 21.43 -1.57 -0.43
CA MET A 361 20.37 -0.90 0.33
C MET A 361 19.07 -1.70 0.24
N PRO A 362 18.48 -2.12 1.38
CA PRO A 362 17.14 -2.68 1.39
C PRO A 362 16.11 -1.62 1.00
N VAL A 363 15.31 -1.94 -0.01
CA VAL A 363 14.17 -1.14 -0.46
C VAL A 363 12.92 -1.95 -0.20
N THR A 364 12.16 -1.54 0.81
CA THR A 364 10.87 -2.15 1.15
C THR A 364 9.75 -1.34 0.51
N MET A 365 8.90 -2.00 -0.26
CA MET A 365 7.64 -1.43 -0.72
C MET A 365 6.51 -1.93 0.16
N THR A 366 5.78 -1.00 0.78
CA THR A 366 4.47 -1.29 1.38
C THR A 366 3.40 -0.90 0.37
N ALA A 367 2.47 -1.81 0.05
CA ALA A 367 1.46 -1.60 -0.98
C ALA A 367 0.06 -2.09 -0.55
N ASP A 368 -0.99 -1.47 -1.08
CA ASP A 368 -2.37 -1.87 -0.93
C ASP A 368 -2.67 -3.11 -1.79
N HIS A 369 -2.98 -4.22 -1.13
CA HIS A 369 -3.20 -5.52 -1.77
C HIS A 369 -4.49 -5.57 -2.62
N ARG A 370 -5.38 -4.57 -2.52
CA ARG A 370 -6.54 -4.44 -3.43
C ARG A 370 -6.13 -4.04 -4.84
N ILE A 371 -5.00 -3.36 -4.99
CA ILE A 371 -4.56 -2.73 -6.26
C ILE A 371 -3.36 -3.46 -6.83
N VAL A 372 -2.37 -3.75 -5.98
CA VAL A 372 -1.09 -4.35 -6.34
C VAL A 372 -1.04 -5.77 -5.78
N ASN A 373 -0.71 -6.76 -6.61
CA ASN A 373 -0.48 -8.13 -6.14
C ASN A 373 1.03 -8.40 -5.93
N GLY A 374 1.35 -9.57 -5.37
CA GLY A 374 2.75 -9.94 -5.09
C GLY A 374 3.65 -10.01 -6.33
N ALA A 375 3.13 -10.42 -7.48
CA ALA A 375 3.89 -10.50 -8.73
C ALA A 375 4.16 -9.10 -9.31
N ASP A 376 3.18 -8.20 -9.26
CA ASP A 376 3.31 -6.80 -9.66
C ASP A 376 4.37 -6.11 -8.81
N ALA A 377 4.31 -6.31 -7.48
CA ALA A 377 5.28 -5.76 -6.54
C ALA A 377 6.71 -6.26 -6.81
N ALA A 378 6.87 -7.56 -7.04
CA ALA A 378 8.18 -8.15 -7.34
C ALA A 378 8.74 -7.63 -8.67
N LYS A 379 7.92 -7.55 -9.73
CA LYS A 379 8.34 -7.01 -11.03
C LYS A 379 8.71 -5.53 -10.92
N PHE A 380 7.90 -4.74 -10.22
CA PHE A 380 8.14 -3.32 -9.97
C PHE A 380 9.48 -3.08 -9.28
N LEU A 381 9.71 -3.76 -8.15
CA LEU A 381 10.95 -3.64 -7.37
C LEU A 381 12.19 -4.09 -8.16
N ASN A 382 12.08 -5.16 -8.95
CA ASN A 382 13.18 -5.62 -9.80
C ASN A 382 13.49 -4.66 -10.95
N THR A 383 12.48 -4.02 -11.55
CA THR A 383 12.69 -2.97 -12.55
C THR A 383 13.28 -1.71 -11.93
N PHE A 384 12.82 -1.31 -10.74
CA PHE A 384 13.44 -0.22 -9.98
C PHE A 384 14.91 -0.52 -9.68
N LYS A 385 15.23 -1.72 -9.21
CA LYS A 385 16.60 -2.20 -8.99
C LYS A 385 17.44 -2.06 -10.25
N GLN A 386 16.94 -2.46 -11.42
CA GLN A 386 17.64 -2.30 -12.69
C GLN A 386 17.95 -0.83 -13.01
N PHE A 387 16.97 0.08 -12.85
CA PHE A 387 17.20 1.51 -13.09
C PHE A 387 18.25 2.11 -12.16
N VAL A 388 18.31 1.66 -10.90
CA VAL A 388 19.32 2.12 -9.93
C VAL A 388 20.70 1.53 -10.22
N GLU A 389 20.78 0.25 -10.58
CA GLU A 389 22.05 -0.45 -10.82
C GLU A 389 22.66 -0.16 -12.21
N GLN A 390 21.86 0.42 -13.13
CA GLN A 390 22.26 0.77 -14.51
C GLN A 390 21.87 2.23 -14.86
N PRO A 391 22.39 3.22 -14.11
CA PRO A 391 21.98 4.63 -14.22
C PRO A 391 22.39 5.30 -15.54
N GLU A 392 23.41 4.76 -16.24
CA GLU A 392 23.95 5.32 -17.47
C GLU A 392 22.90 5.40 -18.58
N SER A 393 21.89 4.52 -18.51
CA SER A 393 20.79 4.47 -19.46
C SER A 393 19.85 5.68 -19.41
N TRP A 394 19.83 6.47 -18.33
CA TRP A 394 18.85 7.58 -18.16
C TRP A 394 19.36 8.85 -17.45
N ILE A 395 20.51 8.83 -16.78
CA ILE A 395 20.95 9.97 -15.94
C ILE A 395 21.62 11.11 -16.74
N GLY A 396 22.18 10.81 -17.91
CA GLY A 396 23.02 11.73 -18.71
C GLY A 396 22.28 12.53 -19.79
N GLY A 397 20.95 12.67 -19.72
CA GLY A 397 20.19 13.42 -20.73
C GLY A 397 20.02 12.72 -22.07
N GLY A 398 20.55 11.50 -22.21
CA GLY A 398 19.78 10.51 -22.96
C GLY A 398 18.45 10.42 -22.25
N ALA A 399 17.34 10.74 -22.94
CA ALA A 399 16.10 10.03 -22.66
C ALA A 399 16.51 8.57 -22.42
N PRO A 400 15.88 7.82 -21.48
CA PRO A 400 16.04 6.38 -21.51
C PRO A 400 15.97 6.04 -22.98
N ALA A 401 16.99 5.38 -23.54
CA ALA A 401 16.76 4.71 -24.80
C ALA A 401 15.44 4.03 -24.50
N ALA A 402 14.36 4.51 -25.14
CA ALA A 402 13.13 3.76 -25.19
C ALA A 402 13.72 2.44 -25.63
N VAL A 403 13.75 1.45 -24.72
CA VAL A 403 14.14 0.11 -25.11
C VAL A 403 13.19 -0.10 -26.24
N ALA A 404 13.72 -0.03 -27.45
CA ALA A 404 12.92 0.40 -28.56
C ALA A 404 11.80 -0.61 -28.59
N THR A 405 10.58 -0.18 -28.29
CA THR A 405 9.38 -1.00 -28.44
C THR A 405 9.08 -1.09 -29.93
N GLY A 406 10.12 -1.45 -30.71
CA GLY A 406 10.25 -1.26 -32.14
C GLY A 406 11.57 -1.74 -32.76
N SER A 407 12.68 -1.90 -32.02
CA SER A 407 13.80 -2.72 -32.53
C SER A 407 13.62 -4.12 -32.00
N SER A 408 13.23 -5.05 -32.86
CA SER A 408 13.14 -6.46 -32.50
C SER A 408 14.43 -6.89 -31.81
N ALA A 409 14.33 -7.54 -30.64
CA ALA A 409 15.48 -8.20 -30.01
C ALA A 409 16.08 -9.31 -30.90
N ILE A 410 15.38 -9.65 -31.97
CA ILE A 410 15.82 -10.53 -33.05
C ILE A 410 16.66 -9.69 -34.02
N VAL A 411 17.95 -9.99 -34.07
CA VAL A 411 18.88 -9.34 -35.01
C VAL A 411 18.40 -9.59 -36.44
N ALA A 412 18.35 -8.55 -37.28
CA ALA A 412 17.98 -8.72 -38.68
C ALA A 412 19.04 -9.56 -39.42
N GLY A 413 18.60 -10.61 -40.11
CA GLY A 413 19.50 -11.52 -40.84
C GLY A 413 18.73 -12.67 -41.48
N LYS A 414 19.42 -13.46 -42.31
CA LYS A 414 18.90 -14.72 -42.84
C LYS A 414 19.27 -15.84 -41.87
N TRP A 415 18.32 -16.24 -41.04
CA TRP A 415 18.50 -17.26 -40.01
C TRP A 415 17.68 -18.50 -40.31
N ASP A 416 18.14 -19.66 -39.83
CA ASP A 416 17.35 -20.89 -39.90
C ASP A 416 16.08 -20.78 -39.05
N PHE A 417 16.17 -20.08 -37.92
CA PHE A 417 15.06 -19.78 -37.01
C PHE A 417 15.11 -18.32 -36.56
N ASP A 418 13.94 -17.71 -36.32
CA ASP A 418 13.88 -16.36 -35.76
C ASP A 418 14.37 -16.38 -34.31
N VAL A 419 13.93 -17.39 -33.54
CA VAL A 419 14.30 -17.57 -32.15
C VAL A 419 14.58 -19.05 -31.83
N VAL A 420 15.68 -19.30 -31.13
CA VAL A 420 15.97 -20.60 -30.52
C VAL A 420 15.71 -20.52 -29.01
N VAL A 421 14.91 -21.44 -28.47
CA VAL A 421 14.64 -21.58 -27.04
C VAL A 421 15.35 -22.83 -26.54
N ILE A 422 16.29 -22.67 -25.61
CA ILE A 422 17.02 -23.78 -24.99
C ILE A 422 16.36 -24.11 -23.65
N GLY A 423 15.74 -25.28 -23.56
CA GLY A 423 15.00 -25.78 -22.40
C GLY A 423 13.50 -25.85 -22.68
N GLY A 424 12.92 -27.06 -22.60
CA GLY A 424 11.49 -27.30 -22.82
C GLY A 424 10.70 -27.46 -21.51
N GLY A 425 11.04 -26.70 -20.47
CA GLY A 425 10.23 -26.61 -19.23
C GLY A 425 9.13 -25.57 -19.32
N PRO A 426 8.32 -25.34 -18.27
CA PRO A 426 7.17 -24.44 -18.31
C PRO A 426 7.54 -23.04 -18.82
N GLY A 427 8.67 -22.48 -18.35
CA GLY A 427 9.13 -21.17 -18.85
C GLY A 427 9.61 -21.17 -20.30
N GLY A 428 10.16 -22.28 -20.78
CA GLY A 428 10.63 -22.41 -22.16
C GLY A 428 9.50 -22.71 -23.15
N GLU A 429 8.56 -23.58 -22.77
CA GLU A 429 7.35 -23.90 -23.54
C GLU A 429 6.47 -22.67 -23.72
N ASP A 430 6.17 -21.95 -22.63
CA ASP A 430 5.34 -20.75 -22.68
C ASP A 430 5.99 -19.66 -23.54
N CYS A 431 7.32 -19.50 -23.41
CA CYS A 431 8.08 -18.59 -24.27
C CYS A 431 8.01 -19.01 -25.74
N ALA A 432 8.20 -20.29 -26.05
CA ALA A 432 8.17 -20.78 -27.43
C ALA A 432 6.78 -20.62 -28.07
N ARG A 433 5.71 -20.86 -27.31
CA ARG A 433 4.32 -20.67 -27.75
C ARG A 433 4.00 -19.20 -27.99
N ASP A 434 4.34 -18.32 -27.05
CA ASP A 434 4.12 -16.88 -27.21
C ASP A 434 4.87 -16.35 -28.45
N LEU A 435 6.10 -16.79 -28.68
CA LEU A 435 6.86 -16.44 -29.88
C LEU A 435 6.21 -16.97 -31.17
N ALA A 436 5.70 -18.20 -31.16
CA ALA A 436 5.00 -18.79 -32.30
C ALA A 436 3.66 -18.07 -32.60
N ASP A 437 2.90 -17.69 -31.57
CA ASP A 437 1.66 -16.90 -31.68
C ASP A 437 1.93 -15.51 -32.31
N HIS A 438 3.12 -14.95 -32.07
CA HIS A 438 3.60 -13.73 -32.71
C HIS A 438 4.26 -13.97 -34.09
N GLY A 439 4.04 -15.14 -34.69
CA GLY A 439 4.46 -15.47 -36.05
C GLY A 439 5.96 -15.70 -36.22
N LYS A 440 6.71 -15.97 -35.13
CA LYS A 440 8.14 -16.27 -35.21
C LYS A 440 8.36 -17.74 -35.54
N LYS A 441 9.40 -18.01 -36.34
CA LYS A 441 9.89 -19.36 -36.58
C LYS A 441 10.75 -19.81 -35.40
N VAL A 442 10.19 -20.66 -34.55
CA VAL A 442 10.80 -21.06 -33.27
C VAL A 442 11.35 -22.48 -33.31
N LEU A 443 12.57 -22.64 -32.80
CA LEU A 443 13.15 -23.94 -32.46
C LEU A 443 13.25 -24.06 -30.94
N MET A 444 12.66 -25.09 -30.35
CA MET A 444 12.82 -25.44 -28.95
C MET A 444 13.71 -26.67 -28.81
N VAL A 445 14.86 -26.51 -28.17
CA VAL A 445 15.78 -27.62 -27.86
C VAL A 445 15.56 -28.05 -26.43
N ASN A 446 15.12 -29.29 -26.24
CA ASN A 446 14.87 -29.87 -24.94
C ASN A 446 15.80 -31.06 -24.73
N ASP A 447 16.31 -31.24 -23.51
CA ASP A 447 17.10 -32.43 -23.23
C ASP A 447 16.20 -33.67 -23.02
N ALA A 448 14.96 -33.53 -22.55
CA ALA A 448 14.03 -34.65 -22.50
C ALA A 448 13.35 -34.92 -23.87
N PRO A 449 12.95 -36.18 -24.15
CA PRO A 449 12.30 -36.52 -25.42
C PRO A 449 10.91 -35.90 -25.62
N LEU A 450 10.20 -35.53 -24.54
CA LEU A 450 8.99 -34.70 -24.63
C LEU A 450 9.15 -33.41 -23.81
N PRO A 451 8.46 -32.32 -24.19
CA PRO A 451 8.37 -31.08 -23.41
C PRO A 451 7.75 -31.28 -22.01
N GLY A 452 7.88 -30.28 -21.14
CA GLY A 452 7.39 -30.22 -19.77
C GLY A 452 8.49 -30.04 -18.70
N GLY A 453 9.76 -30.12 -19.12
CA GLY A 453 10.95 -29.89 -18.31
C GLY A 453 10.99 -30.66 -16.99
N GLU A 454 11.78 -30.17 -16.05
CA GLU A 454 11.99 -30.87 -14.78
C GLU A 454 10.71 -30.99 -13.95
N CYS A 455 9.85 -29.97 -13.96
CA CYS A 455 8.58 -30.00 -13.23
C CYS A 455 7.71 -31.21 -13.62
N LEU A 456 7.65 -31.52 -14.92
CA LEU A 456 6.97 -32.71 -15.41
C LEU A 456 7.81 -33.95 -15.15
N TRP A 457 9.06 -34.00 -15.59
CA TRP A 457 9.79 -35.28 -15.62
C TRP A 457 10.30 -35.76 -14.26
N ARG A 458 10.59 -34.86 -13.32
CA ARG A 458 11.37 -35.14 -12.10
C ARG A 458 10.89 -34.44 -10.84
N GLY A 459 10.17 -33.33 -10.98
CA GLY A 459 9.83 -32.42 -9.92
C GLY A 459 8.41 -32.63 -9.40
N CYS A 460 7.67 -31.55 -9.26
CA CYS A 460 6.45 -31.51 -8.46
C CYS A 460 5.31 -32.40 -8.98
N ILE A 461 5.23 -32.66 -10.29
CA ILE A 461 4.14 -33.48 -10.86
C ILE A 461 4.30 -34.97 -10.47
N PRO A 462 5.44 -35.62 -10.74
CA PRO A 462 5.63 -37.03 -10.38
C PRO A 462 5.60 -37.26 -8.87
N SER A 463 6.12 -36.31 -8.06
CA SER A 463 6.05 -36.42 -6.60
C SER A 463 4.62 -36.40 -6.06
N LYS A 464 3.65 -35.82 -6.78
CA LYS A 464 2.23 -35.86 -6.37
C LYS A 464 1.63 -37.26 -6.46
N ALA A 465 2.03 -38.08 -7.44
CA ALA A 465 1.57 -39.46 -7.52
C ALA A 465 2.07 -40.28 -6.32
N TRP A 466 3.35 -40.14 -5.99
CA TRP A 466 3.94 -40.77 -4.81
C TRP A 466 3.33 -40.28 -3.49
N ARG A 467 3.16 -38.96 -3.36
CA ARG A 467 2.50 -38.35 -2.19
C ARG A 467 1.06 -38.83 -2.04
N ALA A 468 0.29 -38.94 -3.12
CA ALA A 468 -1.07 -39.46 -3.06
C ALA A 468 -1.12 -40.91 -2.55
N GLY A 469 -0.15 -41.75 -2.96
CA GLY A 469 0.01 -43.09 -2.42
C GLY A 469 0.31 -43.09 -0.92
N ALA A 470 1.23 -42.23 -0.47
CA ALA A 470 1.57 -42.07 0.94
C ALA A 470 0.42 -41.53 1.79
N ASP A 471 -0.34 -40.55 1.28
CA ASP A 471 -1.52 -40.00 1.94
C ASP A 471 -2.58 -41.11 2.12
N ARG A 472 -2.85 -41.94 1.09
CA ARG A 472 -3.77 -43.08 1.24
C ARG A 472 -3.30 -44.10 2.27
N VAL A 473 -2.00 -44.35 2.37
CA VAL A 473 -1.44 -45.23 3.41
C VAL A 473 -1.68 -44.65 4.81
N ARG A 474 -1.41 -43.35 4.99
CA ARG A 474 -1.63 -42.65 6.27
C ARG A 474 -3.11 -42.62 6.65
N ASP A 475 -3.98 -42.25 5.73
CA ASP A 475 -5.40 -42.07 5.99
C ASP A 475 -6.02 -43.41 6.46
N ARG A 476 -5.66 -44.53 5.81
CA ARG A 476 -6.16 -45.87 6.15
C ARG A 476 -5.64 -46.43 7.47
N ALA A 477 -4.60 -45.84 8.05
CA ALA A 477 -4.07 -46.28 9.35
C ALA A 477 -5.12 -46.16 10.47
N HIS A 478 -6.10 -45.26 10.31
CA HIS A 478 -7.10 -44.97 11.33
C HIS A 478 -8.48 -45.56 11.03
N ASP A 479 -8.74 -46.08 9.83
CA ASP A 479 -10.04 -46.60 9.36
C ASP A 479 -10.83 -47.48 10.36
N ALA A 480 -10.13 -48.21 11.22
CA ALA A 480 -10.74 -49.10 12.21
C ALA A 480 -11.72 -48.39 13.17
N HIS A 481 -11.49 -47.11 13.52
CA HIS A 481 -12.41 -46.36 14.39
C HIS A 481 -13.77 -46.05 13.72
N LEU A 482 -13.83 -46.12 12.39
CA LEU A 482 -15.04 -45.96 11.59
C LEU A 482 -15.68 -47.32 11.23
N GLY A 483 -15.19 -48.43 11.82
CA GLY A 483 -15.70 -49.78 11.55
C GLY A 483 -15.19 -50.42 10.25
N VAL A 484 -14.22 -49.79 9.57
CA VAL A 484 -13.59 -50.36 8.37
C VAL A 484 -12.37 -51.18 8.77
N LEU A 485 -12.53 -52.50 8.78
CA LEU A 485 -11.52 -53.45 9.26
C LEU A 485 -10.63 -53.98 8.14
N ASN A 486 -9.44 -54.48 8.50
CA ASN A 486 -8.44 -55.06 7.59
C ASN A 486 -7.81 -54.10 6.57
N THR A 487 -7.91 -52.78 6.79
CA THR A 487 -7.36 -51.75 5.89
C THR A 487 -6.15 -51.00 6.43
N ASN A 488 -5.84 -51.17 7.73
CA ASN A 488 -4.79 -50.48 8.49
C ASN A 488 -3.36 -51.01 8.28
N LYS A 489 -3.18 -52.03 7.42
CA LYS A 489 -1.85 -52.55 7.01
C LYS A 489 -1.63 -52.42 5.49
N PRO A 490 -1.79 -51.22 4.90
CA PRO A 490 -1.61 -51.06 3.47
C PRO A 490 -0.13 -51.28 3.10
N LYS A 491 0.11 -52.02 2.00
CA LYS A 491 1.44 -52.19 1.40
C LYS A 491 1.49 -51.42 0.08
N LEU A 492 2.58 -50.71 -0.13
CA LEU A 492 2.82 -50.03 -1.40
C LEU A 492 3.41 -51.02 -2.41
N GLU A 493 2.76 -51.16 -3.56
CA GLU A 493 3.29 -51.90 -4.71
C GLU A 493 3.98 -50.90 -5.64
N TRP A 494 5.30 -50.80 -5.51
CA TRP A 494 6.11 -49.78 -6.18
C TRP A 494 6.00 -49.82 -7.70
N LYS A 495 5.90 -51.01 -8.32
CA LYS A 495 5.85 -51.11 -9.78
C LYS A 495 4.56 -50.49 -10.35
N SER A 496 3.43 -50.70 -9.69
CA SER A 496 2.14 -50.12 -10.08
C SER A 496 2.11 -48.62 -9.86
N LEU A 497 2.66 -48.14 -8.73
CA LEU A 497 2.76 -46.71 -8.45
C LEU A 497 3.65 -46.01 -9.48
N GLU A 498 4.79 -46.60 -9.82
CA GLU A 498 5.71 -46.05 -10.81
C GLU A 498 5.09 -46.11 -12.22
N LYS A 499 4.38 -47.20 -12.56
CA LYS A 499 3.62 -47.28 -13.81
C LYS A 499 2.58 -46.16 -13.94
N MET A 500 1.84 -45.86 -12.86
CA MET A 500 0.88 -44.75 -12.82
C MET A 500 1.58 -43.40 -12.99
N ARG A 501 2.66 -43.17 -12.24
CA ARG A 501 3.48 -41.96 -12.37
C ARG A 501 3.94 -41.77 -13.81
N ARG A 502 4.55 -42.80 -14.41
CA ARG A 502 5.03 -42.79 -15.80
C ARG A 502 3.91 -42.47 -16.80
N GLY A 503 2.75 -43.10 -16.66
CA GLY A 503 1.60 -42.83 -17.53
C GLY A 503 1.14 -41.36 -17.49
N VAL A 504 1.18 -40.71 -16.31
CA VAL A 504 0.88 -39.27 -16.19
C VAL A 504 1.91 -38.43 -16.94
N LEU A 505 3.20 -38.78 -16.85
CA LEU A 505 4.28 -38.06 -17.54
C LEU A 505 4.13 -38.14 -19.06
N GLU A 506 3.98 -39.36 -19.57
CA GLU A 506 3.84 -39.62 -21.02
C GLU A 506 2.62 -38.91 -21.58
N THR A 507 1.46 -39.04 -20.93
CA THR A 507 0.22 -38.42 -21.39
C THR A 507 0.36 -36.90 -21.46
N ARG A 508 0.95 -36.29 -20.42
CA ARG A 508 1.11 -34.82 -20.35
C ARG A 508 2.16 -34.31 -21.33
N GLY A 509 3.31 -34.99 -21.43
CA GLY A 509 4.39 -34.63 -22.35
C GLY A 509 3.97 -34.79 -23.81
N ASP A 510 3.20 -35.83 -24.15
CA ASP A 510 2.69 -36.06 -25.50
C ASP A 510 1.64 -35.00 -25.87
N MET A 511 0.75 -34.63 -24.94
CA MET A 511 -0.17 -33.50 -25.15
C MET A 511 0.58 -32.18 -25.37
N ALA A 512 1.64 -31.91 -24.60
CA ALA A 512 2.46 -30.72 -24.78
C ALA A 512 3.14 -30.73 -26.16
N LEU A 513 3.80 -31.83 -26.52
CA LEU A 513 4.45 -31.99 -27.83
C LEU A 513 3.48 -31.80 -29.00
N LYS A 514 2.28 -32.40 -28.92
CA LYS A 514 1.23 -32.24 -29.93
C LYS A 514 0.77 -30.79 -30.05
N THR A 515 0.62 -30.10 -28.92
CA THR A 515 0.24 -28.69 -28.88
C THR A 515 1.32 -27.83 -29.53
N ASP A 516 2.58 -28.03 -29.13
CA ASP A 516 3.74 -27.26 -29.62
C ASP A 516 3.93 -27.44 -31.13
N LYS A 517 3.83 -28.68 -31.62
CA LYS A 517 3.84 -28.96 -33.07
C LYS A 517 2.63 -28.37 -33.78
N GLY A 518 1.46 -28.36 -33.13
CA GLY A 518 0.23 -27.76 -33.66
C GLY A 518 0.38 -26.26 -33.91
N VAL A 519 1.13 -25.55 -33.07
CA VAL A 519 1.49 -24.14 -33.25
C VAL A 519 2.80 -23.93 -34.02
N LYS A 520 3.29 -24.96 -34.74
CA LYS A 520 4.48 -24.93 -35.61
C LYS A 520 5.81 -24.65 -34.92
N ILE A 521 5.93 -24.98 -33.63
CA ILE A 521 7.24 -25.00 -32.95
C ILE A 521 8.00 -26.25 -33.39
N ASP A 522 9.25 -26.08 -33.83
CA ASP A 522 10.16 -27.21 -34.06
C ASP A 522 10.72 -27.66 -32.70
N VAL A 523 10.33 -28.84 -32.23
CA VAL A 523 10.79 -29.38 -30.94
C VAL A 523 11.83 -30.47 -31.20
N ARG A 524 13.05 -30.26 -30.70
CA ARG A 524 14.16 -31.21 -30.86
C ARG A 524 14.70 -31.67 -29.52
N GLN A 525 14.94 -32.97 -29.41
CA GLN A 525 15.64 -33.55 -28.29
C GLN A 525 17.16 -33.41 -28.50
N GLY A 526 17.89 -32.82 -27.55
CA GLY A 526 19.35 -32.80 -27.58
C GLY A 526 19.98 -31.76 -26.66
N PHE A 527 21.31 -31.67 -26.72
CA PHE A 527 22.10 -30.68 -25.98
C PHE A 527 22.58 -29.57 -26.92
N ALA A 528 22.08 -28.36 -26.73
CA ALA A 528 22.54 -27.18 -27.45
C ALA A 528 23.76 -26.54 -26.77
N TYR A 529 24.75 -26.13 -27.56
CA TYR A 529 25.84 -25.26 -27.13
C TYR A 529 26.18 -24.26 -28.23
N PHE A 530 26.59 -23.05 -27.82
CA PHE A 530 26.95 -21.99 -28.75
C PHE A 530 28.31 -22.30 -29.40
N ASP A 531 28.37 -22.20 -30.71
CA ASP A 531 29.62 -22.18 -31.49
C ASP A 531 29.92 -20.78 -32.06
N SER A 532 28.93 -19.88 -32.08
CA SER A 532 29.10 -18.44 -32.35
C SER A 532 28.01 -17.61 -31.64
N ALA A 533 28.01 -16.30 -31.86
CA ALA A 533 27.01 -15.39 -31.28
C ALA A 533 25.56 -15.66 -31.77
N ASN A 534 25.39 -16.16 -32.99
CA ASN A 534 24.09 -16.37 -33.64
C ASN A 534 23.91 -17.80 -34.16
N SER A 535 24.64 -18.76 -33.59
CA SER A 535 24.47 -20.17 -33.92
C SER A 535 24.69 -21.08 -32.71
N VAL A 536 23.94 -22.17 -32.70
CA VAL A 536 24.11 -23.26 -31.75
C VAL A 536 24.27 -24.57 -32.49
N VAL A 537 25.01 -25.48 -31.85
CA VAL A 537 25.13 -26.86 -32.26
C VAL A 537 24.31 -27.71 -31.31
N ILE A 538 23.44 -28.55 -31.86
CA ILE A 538 22.57 -29.48 -31.14
C ILE A 538 23.17 -30.87 -31.24
N ASP A 539 23.65 -31.41 -30.13
CA ASP A 539 24.17 -32.77 -30.05
C ASP A 539 23.06 -33.74 -29.63
N THR A 540 22.77 -34.69 -30.53
CA THR A 540 21.77 -35.76 -30.34
C THR A 540 22.42 -37.12 -30.07
N SER A 541 23.76 -37.21 -30.06
CA SER A 541 24.48 -38.49 -29.95
C SER A 541 24.28 -39.17 -28.59
N GLY A 542 23.94 -38.41 -27.56
CA GLY A 542 23.62 -38.93 -26.23
C GLY A 542 22.13 -39.22 -26.00
N ASN A 543 21.30 -39.03 -27.02
CA ASN A 543 19.87 -39.33 -26.96
C ASN A 543 19.63 -40.84 -26.80
N LYS A 544 18.67 -41.19 -25.95
CA LYS A 544 18.28 -42.58 -25.66
C LYS A 544 16.81 -42.78 -26.02
N ASN A 545 16.46 -44.03 -26.32
CA ASN A 545 15.07 -44.42 -26.63
C ASN A 545 14.18 -44.51 -25.37
N ASP A 546 14.78 -44.46 -24.17
CA ASP A 546 14.03 -44.41 -22.93
C ASP A 546 13.47 -42.99 -22.72
N PRO A 547 12.13 -42.82 -22.76
CA PRO A 547 11.53 -41.51 -22.62
C PRO A 547 11.67 -40.92 -21.21
N HIS A 548 12.06 -41.72 -20.21
CA HIS A 548 12.17 -41.31 -18.81
C HIS A 548 13.60 -40.98 -18.37
N ALA A 549 14.60 -41.45 -19.12
CA ALA A 549 15.99 -41.12 -18.86
C ALA A 549 16.32 -39.72 -19.38
N ARG A 550 17.18 -38.99 -18.65
CA ARG A 550 17.90 -37.88 -19.30
C ARG A 550 18.79 -38.52 -20.35
N PRO A 551 18.84 -37.99 -21.58
CA PRO A 551 20.00 -38.24 -22.39
C PRO A 551 21.23 -37.70 -21.66
N GLN A 552 22.36 -38.37 -21.85
CA GLN A 552 23.62 -37.86 -21.37
C GLN A 552 24.17 -36.89 -22.41
N ARG A 553 25.01 -35.93 -22.00
CA ARG A 553 25.71 -35.10 -22.97
C ARG A 553 26.52 -36.01 -23.89
N GLY A 554 26.31 -35.86 -25.19
CA GLY A 554 26.98 -36.65 -26.20
C GLY A 554 28.46 -36.29 -26.37
N ASN A 555 29.09 -36.91 -27.35
CA ASN A 555 30.48 -36.68 -27.72
C ASN A 555 30.64 -35.87 -29.03
N GLY A 556 29.57 -35.20 -29.46
CA GLY A 556 29.57 -34.38 -30.68
C GLY A 556 29.45 -35.16 -32.00
N LYS A 557 29.29 -36.50 -31.98
CA LYS A 557 29.27 -37.33 -33.21
C LYS A 557 27.98 -37.20 -34.04
N LYS A 558 26.86 -36.80 -33.44
CA LYS A 558 25.57 -36.57 -34.12
C LYS A 558 25.09 -35.16 -33.84
N THR A 559 25.77 -34.21 -34.44
CA THR A 559 25.55 -32.79 -34.24
C THR A 559 24.88 -32.14 -35.44
N GLU A 560 24.02 -31.19 -35.17
CA GLU A 560 23.39 -30.34 -36.17
C GLU A 560 23.61 -28.88 -35.79
N ARG A 561 24.02 -28.05 -36.74
CA ARG A 561 24.24 -26.62 -36.53
C ARG A 561 23.05 -25.82 -37.03
N VAL A 562 22.56 -24.90 -36.23
CA VAL A 562 21.44 -24.00 -36.57
C VAL A 562 21.80 -22.55 -36.26
N THR A 563 21.31 -21.63 -37.09
CA THR A 563 21.50 -20.19 -36.94
C THR A 563 20.22 -19.50 -36.47
N PHE A 564 20.34 -18.40 -35.72
CA PHE A 564 19.20 -17.71 -35.13
C PHE A 564 19.37 -16.20 -34.98
N GLY A 565 18.26 -15.47 -35.00
CA GLY A 565 18.25 -14.02 -34.76
C GLY A 565 18.23 -13.65 -33.28
N ALA A 566 17.64 -14.47 -32.42
CA ALA A 566 17.74 -14.39 -30.96
C ALA A 566 17.75 -15.79 -30.33
N CYS A 567 18.31 -15.89 -29.12
CA CYS A 567 18.28 -17.13 -28.33
C CYS A 567 17.77 -16.84 -26.92
N VAL A 568 16.84 -17.66 -26.44
CA VAL A 568 16.33 -17.65 -25.07
C VAL A 568 16.89 -18.86 -24.33
N ILE A 569 17.52 -18.64 -23.18
CA ILE A 569 18.01 -19.72 -22.32
C ILE A 569 17.00 -19.89 -21.18
N ALA A 570 16.19 -20.95 -21.28
CA ALA A 570 15.18 -21.34 -20.31
C ALA A 570 15.52 -22.70 -19.65
N ALA A 571 16.81 -22.96 -19.45
CA ALA A 571 17.29 -24.17 -18.77
C ALA A 571 17.11 -24.02 -17.25
N GLY A 572 16.25 -24.86 -16.66
CA GLY A 572 16.10 -24.98 -15.21
C GLY A 572 17.34 -25.57 -14.51
N ALA A 573 17.34 -25.59 -13.18
CA ALA A 573 18.41 -26.17 -12.38
C ALA A 573 18.11 -27.64 -12.05
N PRO A 574 19.07 -28.58 -12.23
CA PRO A 574 18.85 -30.01 -12.03
C PRO A 574 18.27 -30.31 -10.64
N PRO A 575 17.13 -31.02 -10.53
CA PRO A 575 16.57 -31.37 -9.23
C PRO A 575 17.45 -32.40 -8.54
N TRP A 576 17.63 -32.23 -7.23
CA TRP A 576 18.14 -33.27 -6.36
C TRP A 576 17.05 -34.32 -6.15
N VAL A 577 17.33 -35.57 -6.51
CA VAL A 577 16.43 -36.71 -6.25
C VAL A 577 17.03 -37.52 -5.11
N PRO A 578 16.38 -37.60 -3.93
CA PRO A 578 16.85 -38.45 -2.85
C PRO A 578 16.84 -39.92 -3.29
N PRO A 579 17.85 -40.74 -2.93
CA PRO A 579 17.80 -42.17 -3.18
C PRO A 579 16.69 -42.79 -2.30
N ILE A 580 15.59 -43.23 -2.93
CA ILE A 580 14.48 -43.89 -2.24
C ILE A 580 14.58 -45.40 -2.54
N PRO A 581 14.88 -46.25 -1.53
CA PRO A 581 14.97 -47.69 -1.73
C PRO A 581 13.70 -48.27 -2.38
N GLY A 582 13.85 -48.91 -3.54
CA GLY A 582 12.74 -49.47 -4.33
C GLY A 582 12.14 -48.55 -5.40
N ALA A 583 12.60 -47.29 -5.50
CA ALA A 583 12.25 -46.36 -6.58
C ALA A 583 13.26 -46.36 -7.75
N ASP A 584 14.40 -47.05 -7.59
CA ASP A 584 15.49 -47.12 -8.57
C ASP A 584 15.34 -48.26 -9.60
N SER A 585 14.25 -49.04 -9.53
CA SER A 585 14.03 -50.27 -10.32
C SER A 585 13.07 -50.12 -11.48
#